data_AF-A0A0H5BZN5-F1
#
_entry.id   AF-A0A0H5BZN5-F1
#
_cell.length_a   1.000
_cell.length_b   1.000
_cell.length_c   1.000
_cell.angle_alpha   90.00
_cell.angle_beta   90.00
_cell.angle_gamma   90.00
#
_symmetry.space_group_name_H-M   'P 1'
#
loop_
_entity.id
_entity.type
_entity.pdbx_description
1 polymer ?
#
loop_
_entity_poly.entity_id
_entity_poly.type
_entity_poly.pdbx_seq_one_letter_code
_entity_poly.pdbx_strand_id
1 'polypeptide(L)' 'MSLEEPVQDVDVSMKDVIEEEEEEQEVLDTEKIKILPGATEDGTAASFQITEEDHTLGNALRYIIMKK' A
#
# COMPACT_ATOMS: atom_id res chain seq x y z
N MET A 1 -29.68 58.71 4.72
CA MET A 1 -28.78 58.85 5.88
C MET A 1 -28.88 57.57 6.68
N SER A 2 -27.72 56.92 6.84
CA SER A 2 -27.39 55.78 7.70
C SER A 2 -28.20 54.48 7.57
N LEU A 3 -27.61 53.56 6.82
CA LEU A 3 -27.65 52.11 7.00
C LEU A 3 -26.89 51.76 8.29
N GLU A 4 -27.48 51.03 9.22
CA GLU A 4 -26.78 50.29 10.28
C GLU A 4 -27.53 48.97 10.57
N GLU A 5 -26.76 47.93 10.92
CA GLU A 5 -26.86 46.55 10.44
C GLU A 5 -27.70 45.60 11.31
N PRO A 6 -28.32 44.53 10.76
CA PRO A 6 -28.62 43.36 11.58
C PRO A 6 -27.35 42.52 11.72
N VAL A 7 -26.96 42.35 12.98
CA VAL A 7 -25.88 41.51 13.50
C VAL A 7 -25.69 40.19 12.74
N GLN A 8 -24.47 39.96 12.29
CA GLN A 8 -24.04 38.68 11.73
C GLN A 8 -24.00 37.63 12.86
N ASP A 9 -25.00 36.76 12.91
CA ASP A 9 -24.81 35.45 13.55
C ASP A 9 -23.82 34.66 12.68
N VAL A 10 -22.56 34.70 13.09
CA VAL A 10 -21.50 33.87 12.50
C VAL A 10 -21.81 32.43 12.87
N ASP A 11 -22.48 31.74 11.95
CA ASP A 11 -22.64 30.28 11.94
C ASP A 11 -21.24 29.64 11.85
N VAL A 12 -20.62 29.39 13.00
CA VAL A 12 -19.45 28.51 13.08
C VAL A 12 -20.00 27.09 13.13
N SER A 13 -20.49 26.63 11.99
CA SER A 13 -20.66 25.21 11.71
C SER A 13 -19.27 24.58 11.85
N MET A 14 -19.07 23.81 12.93
CA MET A 14 -17.96 22.85 13.05
C MET A 14 -18.13 21.81 11.94
N LYS A 15 -17.72 22.19 10.73
CA LYS A 15 -17.63 21.29 9.59
C LYS A 15 -16.58 20.27 9.98
N ASP A 16 -17.03 19.03 10.05
CA ASP A 16 -16.28 17.83 10.36
C ASP A 16 -14.86 17.94 9.80
N VAL A 17 -13.87 17.96 10.69
CA VAL A 17 -12.51 17.57 10.33
C VAL A 17 -12.58 16.05 10.15
N ILE A 18 -13.12 15.63 9.00
CA ILE A 18 -12.83 14.33 8.45
C ILE A 18 -11.36 14.47 8.06
N GLU A 19 -10.48 14.03 8.96
CA GLU A 19 -9.15 13.61 8.56
C GLU A 19 -9.39 12.49 7.54
N GLU A 20 -9.51 12.89 6.27
CA GLU A 20 -9.27 12.00 5.15
C GLU A 20 -7.79 11.64 5.30
N GLU A 21 -7.53 10.61 6.10
CA GLU A 21 -6.39 9.74 5.88
C GLU A 21 -6.55 9.30 4.43
N GLU A 22 -5.92 10.04 3.51
CA GLU A 22 -5.64 9.56 2.18
C GLU A 22 -4.84 8.28 2.40
N GLU A 23 -5.55 7.15 2.48
CA GLU A 23 -4.97 5.84 2.28
C GLU A 23 -4.34 5.91 0.89
N GLU A 24 -3.07 6.30 0.86
CA GLU A 24 -2.21 6.27 -0.30
C GLU A 24 -2.22 4.80 -0.73
N GLN A 25 -3.14 4.45 -1.62
CA GLN A 25 -3.28 3.11 -2.17
C GLN A 25 -2.00 2.88 -2.97
N GLU A 26 -0.98 2.32 -2.31
CA GLU A 26 0.21 1.81 -2.96
C GLU A 26 -0.25 0.86 -4.05
N VAL A 27 -0.04 1.28 -5.30
CA VAL A 27 -0.35 0.45 -6.46
C VAL A 27 0.67 -0.70 -6.45
N LEU A 28 0.26 -1.83 -5.88
CA LEU A 28 1.11 -3.01 -5.81
C LEU A 28 1.41 -3.53 -7.21
N ASP A 29 2.70 -3.69 -7.51
CA ASP A 29 3.13 -4.34 -8.76
C ASP A 29 2.88 -5.86 -8.67
N THR A 30 1.71 -6.27 -9.18
CA THR A 30 1.32 -7.68 -9.25
C THR A 30 2.17 -8.52 -10.20
N GLU A 31 3.01 -7.90 -11.04
CA GLU A 31 3.85 -8.60 -12.01
C GLU A 31 5.27 -8.89 -11.49
N LYS A 32 5.65 -8.28 -10.36
CA LYS A 32 7.01 -8.41 -9.78
C LYS A 32 7.36 -9.85 -9.43
N ILE A 33 6.40 -10.64 -8.94
CA ILE A 33 6.60 -12.04 -8.52
C ILE A 33 5.62 -12.95 -9.24
N LYS A 34 6.14 -13.96 -9.94
CA LYS A 34 5.35 -14.94 -10.68
C LYS A 34 5.72 -16.36 -10.24
N ILE A 35 4.73 -17.22 -10.06
CA ILE A 35 4.97 -18.66 -9.80
C ILE A 35 5.24 -19.38 -11.11
N LEU A 36 6.27 -20.22 -11.14
CA LEU A 36 6.62 -21.02 -12.31
C LEU A 36 5.87 -22.36 -12.28
N PRO A 37 5.56 -22.94 -13.46
CA PRO A 37 4.97 -24.27 -13.54
C PRO A 37 5.90 -25.33 -12.93
N GLY A 38 5.33 -26.31 -12.24
CA GLY A 38 6.08 -27.35 -11.54
C GLY A 38 6.01 -27.28 -10.01
N ALA A 39 5.17 -26.41 -9.45
CA ALA A 39 4.80 -26.48 -8.04
C ALA A 39 4.04 -27.79 -7.75
N THR A 40 4.28 -28.37 -6.58
CA THR A 40 3.56 -29.56 -6.12
C THR A 40 2.12 -29.19 -5.75
N GLU A 41 1.18 -30.12 -5.94
CA GLU A 41 -0.23 -29.90 -5.59
C GLU A 41 -0.42 -29.63 -4.09
N ASP A 42 0.44 -30.23 -3.26
CA ASP A 42 0.46 -30.03 -1.81
C ASP A 42 1.08 -28.70 -1.37
N GLY A 43 1.61 -27.89 -2.31
CA GLY A 43 2.24 -26.59 -2.04
C GLY A 43 3.56 -26.64 -1.26
N THR A 44 4.09 -27.84 -1.02
CA THR A 44 5.34 -28.07 -0.26
C THR A 44 6.59 -27.70 -1.04
N ALA A 45 6.50 -27.63 -2.37
CA ALA A 45 7.58 -27.23 -3.25
C ALA A 45 7.03 -26.36 -4.39
N ALA A 46 7.69 -25.24 -4.65
CA ALA A 46 7.34 -24.31 -5.71
C ALA A 46 8.58 -23.60 -6.23
N SER A 47 8.50 -23.04 -7.44
CA SER A 47 9.52 -22.19 -8.03
C SER A 47 8.93 -20.82 -8.33
N PHE A 48 9.69 -19.76 -8.05
CA PHE A 48 9.24 -18.38 -8.24
C PHE A 48 10.23 -17.62 -9.13
N GLN A 49 9.71 -16.71 -9.95
CA GLN A 49 10.48 -15.74 -10.71
C GLN A 49 10.19 -14.35 -10.16
N ILE A 50 11.25 -13.62 -9.81
CA ILE A 50 11.18 -12.22 -9.40
C ILE A 50 11.83 -11.39 -10.51
N THR A 51 11.10 -10.42 -11.07
CA THR A 51 11.59 -9.60 -12.18
C THR A 51 12.54 -8.51 -11.67
N GLU A 52 13.53 -8.14 -12.49
CA GLU A 52 14.47 -7.04 -12.20
C GLU A 52 15.29 -7.19 -10.90
N GLU A 53 15.53 -8.43 -10.46
CA GLU A 53 16.36 -8.72 -9.29
C GLU A 53 17.59 -9.53 -9.68
N ASP A 54 18.65 -9.39 -8.90
CA ASP A 54 19.92 -10.07 -9.13
C ASP A 54 20.37 -10.92 -7.93
N HIS A 55 21.64 -11.33 -7.94
CA HIS A 55 22.24 -12.14 -6.90
C HIS A 55 22.18 -11.49 -5.50
N THR A 56 22.09 -10.16 -5.41
CA THR A 56 22.07 -9.42 -4.16
C THR A 56 20.84 -9.79 -3.34
N LEU A 57 19.65 -9.65 -3.93
CA LEU A 57 18.40 -10.06 -3.28
C LEU A 57 18.33 -11.59 -3.16
N GLY A 58 18.65 -12.32 -4.23
CA GLY A 58 18.52 -13.77 -4.26
C GLY A 58 19.33 -14.47 -3.16
N ASN A 59 20.58 -14.03 -2.92
CA ASN A 59 21.43 -14.62 -1.88
C ASN A 59 20.94 -14.29 -0.47
N ALA A 60 20.51 -13.06 -0.23
CA ALA A 60 19.98 -12.63 1.06
C ALA A 60 18.70 -13.39 1.41
N LEU A 61 17.75 -13.45 0.47
CA LEU A 61 16.47 -14.13 0.64
C LEU A 61 16.68 -15.63 0.88
N ARG A 62 17.55 -16.29 0.09
CA ARG A 62 17.90 -17.70 0.27
C ARG A 62 18.40 -17.97 1.69
N TYR A 63 19.31 -17.13 2.18
CA TYR A 63 19.86 -17.28 3.52
C TYR A 63 18.77 -17.18 4.59
N ILE A 64 17.87 -16.20 4.47
CA ILE A 64 16.76 -15.99 5.41
C ILE A 64 15.81 -17.19 5.41
N ILE A 65 15.38 -17.66 4.23
CA ILE A 65 14.44 -18.80 4.13
C ILE A 65 15.07 -20.10 4.66
N MET A 66 16.37 -20.30 4.44
CA MET A 66 17.07 -21.50 4.89
C MET A 66 17.44 -21.48 6.39
N LYS A 67 17.34 -20.32 7.04
CA LYS A 67 17.58 -20.20 8.48
C LYS A 67 16.37 -20.73 9.24
N LYS A 68 16.64 -21.60 10.21
CA LYS A 68 15.68 -22.03 11.23
C LYS A 68 15.64 -21.06 12.38
#